data_AF-A0A2V5N393-F1
#
_entry.id   AF-A0A2V5N393-F1
#
_cell.length_a   1.000
_cell.length_b   1.000
_cell.length_c   1.000
_cell.angle_alpha   90.00
_cell.angle_beta   90.00
_cell.angle_gamma   90.00
#
_symmetry.space_group_name_H-M   'P 1'
#
loop_
_entity.id
_entity.type
_entity.pdbx_description
1 polymer ?
#
loop_
_entity_poly.entity_id
_entity_poly.type
_entity_poly.pdbx_seq_one_letter_code
_entity_poly.pdbx_strand_id
1 'polypeptide(L)'
;MVRTRSTIEVLEDHLERRERGDIESDLEHNYPEEVVLLCEHGALKGRDAVRNSAKALAHQVPGARFQYAVKAVDSEHALLHWSAQSARANVDLGVDTFVIRDGRIVLQTVSYQLKHAPSGG
;
A
#
# COMPACT_ATOMS: atom_id res chain seq x y z
N MET A 1 24.50 -12.47 -14.13
CA MET A 1 23.22 -12.87 -13.51
C MET A 1 22.66 -11.62 -12.84
N VAL A 2 21.43 -11.20 -13.17
CA VAL A 2 20.81 -10.07 -12.48
C VAL A 2 20.42 -10.52 -11.07
N ARG A 3 20.78 -9.73 -10.06
CA ARG A 3 20.42 -10.01 -8.66
C ARG A 3 18.93 -9.73 -8.46
N THR A 4 18.21 -10.69 -7.90
CA THR A 4 16.82 -10.50 -7.47
C THR A 4 16.77 -9.58 -6.25
N ARG A 5 15.84 -8.62 -6.25
CA ARG A 5 15.62 -7.72 -5.11
C ARG A 5 15.05 -8.49 -3.92
N SER A 6 15.54 -8.19 -2.73
CA SER A 6 15.03 -8.72 -1.46
C SER A 6 13.68 -8.10 -1.09
N THR A 7 12.98 -8.74 -0.14
CA THR A 7 11.69 -8.27 0.40
C THR A 7 11.75 -6.84 0.91
N ILE A 8 12.80 -6.49 1.66
CA ILE A 8 12.97 -5.13 2.18
C ILE A 8 13.25 -4.12 1.07
N GLU A 9 14.05 -4.46 0.05
CA GLU A 9 14.33 -3.55 -1.08
C GLU A 9 13.07 -3.25 -1.89
N VAL A 10 12.21 -4.25 -2.11
CA VAL A 10 10.93 -4.06 -2.80
C VAL A 10 9.97 -3.24 -1.96
N LEU A 11 9.89 -3.50 -0.64
CA LEU A 11 9.02 -2.75 0.26
C LEU A 11 9.43 -1.27 0.33
N GLU A 12 10.72 -0.97 0.49
CA GLU A 12 11.18 0.43 0.55
C GLU A 12 10.98 1.16 -0.78
N ASP A 13 11.29 0.53 -1.93
CA ASP A 13 11.04 1.13 -3.26
C ASP A 13 9.53 1.37 -3.49
N HIS A 14 8.67 0.46 -3.03
CA HIS A 14 7.23 0.65 -3.03
C HIS A 14 6.82 1.89 -2.22
N LEU A 15 7.25 1.98 -0.96
CA LEU A 15 6.89 3.09 -0.07
C LEU A 15 7.42 4.44 -0.58
N GLU A 16 8.64 4.50 -1.10
CA GLU A 16 9.23 5.73 -1.66
C GLU A 16 8.39 6.25 -2.83
N ARG A 17 7.96 5.37 -3.74
CA ARG A 17 7.13 5.75 -4.89
C ARG A 17 5.74 6.18 -4.45
N ARG A 18 5.16 5.52 -3.44
CA ARG A 18 3.87 5.90 -2.86
C ARG A 18 3.92 7.28 -2.21
N GLU A 19 4.97 7.58 -1.46
CA GLU A 19 5.20 8.90 -0.86
C GLU A 19 5.30 10.01 -1.92
N ARG A 20 5.90 9.70 -3.08
CA ARG A 20 6.02 10.61 -4.22
C ARG A 20 4.76 10.70 -5.09
N GLY A 21 3.74 9.90 -4.82
CA GLY A 21 2.53 9.79 -5.65
C GLY A 21 2.77 9.11 -7.01
N ASP A 22 3.90 8.45 -7.21
CA ASP A 22 4.30 7.83 -8.47
C ASP A 22 3.74 6.39 -8.59
N ILE A 23 2.42 6.31 -8.74
CA ILE A 23 1.69 5.03 -8.75
C ILE A 23 2.08 4.17 -9.95
N GLU A 24 2.20 4.74 -11.14
CA GLU A 24 2.48 3.93 -12.34
C GLU A 24 3.87 3.31 -12.27
N SER A 25 4.88 4.08 -11.85
CA SER A 25 6.22 3.52 -11.71
C SER A 25 6.29 2.49 -10.59
N ASP A 26 5.54 2.64 -9.49
CA ASP A 26 5.41 1.59 -8.47
C ASP A 26 4.83 0.30 -9.03
N LEU A 27 3.73 0.38 -9.79
CA LEU A 27 3.11 -0.79 -10.42
C LEU A 27 4.06 -1.49 -11.40
N GLU A 28 4.79 -0.72 -12.20
CA GLU A 28 5.77 -1.24 -13.16
C GLU A 28 6.98 -1.89 -12.50
N HIS A 29 7.45 -1.35 -11.37
CA HIS A 29 8.67 -1.81 -10.71
C HIS A 29 8.37 -2.89 -9.69
N ASN A 30 7.33 -2.77 -8.87
CA ASN A 30 7.15 -3.62 -7.70
C ASN A 30 6.11 -4.72 -7.87
N TYR A 31 5.20 -4.59 -8.83
CA TYR A 31 4.12 -5.57 -8.99
C TYR A 31 4.30 -6.39 -10.27
N PRO A 32 3.99 -7.70 -10.27
CA PRO A 32 3.73 -8.44 -11.49
C PRO A 32 2.35 -8.05 -12.07
N GLU A 33 2.05 -8.47 -13.30
CA GLU A 33 0.77 -8.14 -13.94
C GLU A 33 -0.42 -8.82 -13.25
N GLU A 34 -0.18 -9.98 -12.65
CA GLU A 34 -1.16 -10.88 -12.04
C GLU A 34 -1.28 -10.77 -10.51
N VAL A 35 -0.77 -9.70 -9.90
CA VAL A 35 -0.86 -9.45 -8.44
C VAL A 35 -2.27 -9.67 -7.91
N VAL A 36 -2.38 -10.26 -6.71
CA VAL A 36 -3.65 -10.31 -5.96
C VAL A 36 -3.70 -9.21 -4.91
N LEU A 37 -4.79 -8.45 -4.90
CA LEU A 37 -5.13 -7.52 -3.83
C LEU A 37 -6.29 -8.08 -3.00
N LEU A 38 -6.07 -8.29 -1.70
CA LEU A 38 -7.14 -8.63 -0.75
C LEU A 38 -7.54 -7.38 0.04
N CYS A 39 -8.82 -7.05 0.04
CA CYS A 39 -9.35 -5.91 0.79
C CYS A 39 -10.79 -6.20 1.24
N GLU A 40 -11.44 -5.21 1.87
CA GLU A 40 -12.84 -5.29 2.29
C GLU A 40 -13.82 -5.62 1.13
N HIS A 41 -13.45 -5.30 -0.11
CA HIS A 41 -14.23 -5.61 -1.31
C HIS A 41 -14.00 -7.04 -1.84
N GLY A 42 -13.18 -7.84 -1.16
CA GLY A 42 -12.82 -9.20 -1.54
C GLY A 42 -11.44 -9.30 -2.23
N ALA A 43 -11.26 -10.38 -3.00
CA ALA A 43 -10.04 -10.67 -3.74
C ALA A 43 -10.10 -10.10 -5.17
N LEU A 44 -9.26 -9.11 -5.45
CA LEU A 44 -9.15 -8.44 -6.74
C LEU A 44 -7.82 -8.82 -7.40
N LYS A 45 -7.76 -8.75 -8.74
CA LYS A 45 -6.59 -9.20 -9.52
C LYS A 45 -6.05 -8.12 -10.43
N GLY A 46 -4.73 -8.13 -10.56
CA GLY A 46 -3.92 -7.33 -11.46
C GLY A 46 -3.60 -5.92 -10.96
N ARG A 47 -2.66 -5.28 -11.65
CA ARG A 47 -2.18 -3.93 -11.34
C ARG A 47 -3.31 -2.89 -11.29
N ASP A 48 -4.37 -3.08 -12.07
CA ASP A 48 -5.55 -2.20 -12.06
C ASP A 48 -6.27 -2.20 -10.71
N ALA A 49 -6.34 -3.35 -10.02
CA ALA A 49 -6.92 -3.42 -8.69
C ALA A 49 -6.11 -2.60 -7.68
N VAL A 50 -4.78 -2.74 -7.71
CA VAL A 50 -3.86 -1.98 -6.85
C VAL A 50 -3.95 -0.48 -7.17
N ARG A 51 -3.99 -0.10 -8.46
CA ARG A 51 -4.14 1.29 -8.91
C ARG A 51 -5.43 1.91 -8.38
N ASN A 52 -6.55 1.21 -8.53
CA ASN A 52 -7.86 1.71 -8.13
C ASN A 52 -7.96 1.83 -6.60
N SER A 53 -7.39 0.88 -5.86
CA SER A 53 -7.26 0.95 -4.40
C SER A 53 -6.43 2.16 -3.95
N ALA A 54 -5.27 2.39 -4.57
CA ALA A 54 -4.41 3.55 -4.32
C ALA A 54 -5.15 4.88 -4.54
N LYS A 55 -5.86 4.98 -5.66
CA LYS A 55 -6.67 6.16 -6.01
C LYS A 55 -7.80 6.35 -5.01
N ALA A 56 -8.50 5.28 -4.62
CA ALA A 56 -9.58 5.37 -3.65
C ALA A 56 -9.08 5.94 -2.31
N LEU A 57 -7.96 5.42 -1.79
CA LEU A 57 -7.35 5.95 -0.57
C LEU A 57 -6.97 7.43 -0.72
N ALA A 58 -6.34 7.81 -1.84
CA ALA A 58 -5.99 9.21 -2.09
C ALA A 58 -7.21 10.15 -2.15
N HIS A 59 -8.37 9.67 -2.62
CA HIS A 59 -9.62 10.44 -2.60
C HIS A 59 -10.23 10.52 -1.21
N GLN A 60 -10.08 9.48 -0.38
CA GLN A 60 -10.63 9.42 0.97
C GLN A 60 -9.83 10.31 1.95
N VAL A 61 -8.51 10.33 1.82
CA VAL A 61 -7.58 11.12 2.66
C VAL A 61 -6.72 12.07 1.79
N PRO A 62 -7.33 13.08 1.15
CA PRO A 62 -6.64 13.95 0.19
C PRO A 62 -5.55 14.78 0.85
N GLY A 63 -4.35 14.80 0.25
CA GLY A 63 -3.19 15.53 0.79
C GLY A 63 -2.75 15.03 2.16
N ALA A 64 -3.04 13.78 2.50
CA ALA A 64 -2.70 13.24 3.80
C ALA A 64 -1.19 13.19 4.03
N ARG A 65 -0.80 13.44 5.27
CA ARG A 65 0.52 13.06 5.78
C ARG A 65 0.45 11.60 6.23
N PHE A 66 1.22 10.75 5.59
CA PHE A 66 1.37 9.34 5.98
C PHE A 66 2.48 9.18 7.02
N GLN A 67 2.32 8.21 7.91
CA GLN A 67 3.37 7.77 8.83
C GLN A 67 3.40 6.25 8.85
N TYR A 68 4.59 5.66 8.71
CA TYR A 68 4.79 4.22 8.75
C TYR A 68 5.33 3.80 10.13
N ALA A 69 4.43 3.43 11.04
CA ALA A 69 4.76 3.16 12.44
C ALA A 69 5.44 1.80 12.64
N VAL A 70 5.12 0.80 11.82
CA VAL A 70 5.72 -0.53 11.87
C VAL A 70 6.06 -0.98 10.45
N LYS A 71 7.30 -1.43 10.26
CA LYS A 71 7.76 -2.17 9.07
C LYS A 71 8.44 -3.44 9.57
N ALA A 72 7.76 -4.57 9.48
CA ALA A 72 8.31 -5.87 9.85
C ALA A 72 8.45 -6.73 8.59
N VAL A 73 9.60 -7.37 8.43
CA VAL A 73 9.92 -8.21 7.29
C VAL A 73 10.47 -9.53 7.80
N ASP A 74 9.94 -10.64 7.27
CA ASP A 74 10.49 -11.97 7.46
C ASP A 74 10.33 -12.81 6.20
N SER A 75 11.45 -13.31 5.67
CA SER A 75 11.50 -14.09 4.43
C SER A 75 10.76 -13.37 3.28
N GLU A 76 9.69 -13.96 2.74
CA GLU A 76 8.87 -13.38 1.67
C GLU A 76 7.71 -12.51 2.17
N HIS A 77 7.60 -12.27 3.47
CA HIS A 77 6.46 -11.58 4.06
C HIS A 77 6.85 -10.20 4.59
N ALA A 78 5.94 -9.24 4.44
CA ALA A 78 6.05 -7.94 5.08
C ALA A 78 4.74 -7.52 5.73
N LEU A 79 4.83 -6.83 6.87
CA LEU A 79 3.76 -6.15 7.58
C LEU A 79 4.08 -4.67 7.66
N LEU A 80 3.11 -3.84 7.31
CA LEU A 80 3.16 -2.39 7.42
C LEU A 80 1.99 -1.92 8.28
N HIS A 81 2.28 -1.23 9.37
CA HIS A 81 1.28 -0.38 10.03
C HIS A 81 1.51 1.06 9.62
N TRP A 82 0.44 1.74 9.25
CA TRP A 82 0.47 3.13 8.86
C TRP A 82 -0.68 3.93 9.47
N SER A 83 -0.50 5.23 9.53
CA SER A 83 -1.56 6.19 9.81
C SER A 83 -1.53 7.28 8.75
N ALA A 84 -2.68 7.91 8.53
CA ALA A 84 -2.83 8.99 7.56
C ALA A 84 -3.67 10.10 8.17
N GLN A 85 -3.21 11.33 8.05
CA GLN A 85 -3.93 12.50 8.54
C GLN A 85 -4.16 13.50 7.42
N SER A 86 -5.41 13.87 7.17
CA SER A 86 -5.78 14.91 6.21
C SER A 86 -6.78 15.88 6.82
N ALA A 87 -7.04 17.00 6.13
CA ALA A 87 -8.08 17.94 6.55
C ALA A 87 -9.50 17.34 6.53
N ARG A 88 -9.73 16.27 5.75
CA ARG A 88 -11.06 15.68 5.54
C ARG A 88 -11.33 14.45 6.42
N ALA A 89 -10.33 13.60 6.56
CA ALA A 89 -10.45 12.33 7.24
C ALA A 89 -9.07 11.85 7.71
N ASN A 90 -9.09 11.03 8.76
CA ASN A 90 -7.90 10.40 9.32
C ASN A 90 -8.05 8.88 9.31
N VAL A 91 -6.91 8.20 9.31
CA VAL A 91 -6.77 6.77 9.58
C VAL A 91 -5.78 6.65 10.72
N ASP A 92 -6.24 6.17 11.88
CA ASP A 92 -5.36 5.99 13.05
C ASP A 92 -4.51 4.73 12.95
N LEU A 93 -5.07 3.68 12.34
CA LEU A 93 -4.38 2.43 12.05
C LEU A 93 -4.90 1.86 10.73
N GLY A 94 -4.04 1.90 9.73
CA GLY A 94 -4.12 1.10 8.53
C GLY A 94 -3.06 0.01 8.55
N VAL A 95 -3.38 -1.13 7.97
CA VAL A 95 -2.51 -2.28 7.87
C VAL A 95 -2.44 -2.71 6.42
N ASP A 96 -1.22 -2.84 5.91
CA ASP A 96 -0.95 -3.61 4.71
C ASP A 96 -0.08 -4.81 5.06
N THR A 97 -0.35 -5.94 4.40
CA THR A 97 0.59 -7.08 4.40
C THR A 97 0.97 -7.45 2.98
N PHE A 98 2.19 -7.92 2.77
CA PHE A 98 2.70 -8.24 1.45
C PHE A 98 3.29 -9.65 1.43
N VAL A 99 3.13 -10.33 0.30
CA VAL A 99 3.97 -11.47 -0.09
C VAL A 99 4.83 -11.02 -1.27
N ILE A 100 6.15 -11.12 -1.11
CA ILE A 100 7.14 -10.64 -2.06
C ILE A 100 8.00 -11.82 -2.52
N ARG A 101 7.86 -12.17 -3.81
CA ARG A 101 8.58 -13.28 -4.46
C ARG A 101 9.26 -12.77 -5.71
N ASP A 102 10.44 -13.30 -5.99
CA ASP A 102 11.23 -12.95 -7.17
C ASP A 102 11.41 -11.41 -7.35
N GLY A 103 11.53 -10.72 -6.21
CA GLY A 103 11.67 -9.27 -6.17
C GLY A 103 10.42 -8.53 -6.61
N ARG A 104 9.21 -9.07 -6.43
CA ARG A 104 7.93 -8.45 -6.79
C ARG A 104 6.85 -8.76 -5.73
N ILE A 105 5.95 -7.82 -5.47
CA ILE A 105 4.77 -7.96 -4.62
C ILE A 105 3.72 -8.78 -5.36
N VAL A 106 3.65 -10.08 -5.06
CA VAL A 106 2.68 -11.01 -5.69
C VAL A 106 1.32 -10.98 -5.01
N LEU A 107 1.28 -10.57 -3.74
CA LEU A 107 0.06 -10.35 -2.98
C LEU A 107 0.20 -9.12 -2.09
N GLN A 108 -0.84 -8.30 -2.06
CA GLN A 108 -1.03 -7.24 -1.07
C GLN A 108 -2.37 -7.45 -0.37
N THR A 109 -2.42 -7.27 0.94
CA THR A 109 -3.67 -7.07 1.69
C THR A 109 -3.72 -5.66 2.21
N VAL A 110 -4.92 -5.09 2.33
CA VAL A 110 -5.12 -3.77 2.92
C VAL A 110 -6.38 -3.76 3.78
N SER A 111 -6.27 -3.20 4.98
CA SER A 111 -7.38 -2.95 5.89
C SER A 111 -7.15 -1.67 6.69
N TYR A 112 -8.15 -0.80 6.73
CA TYR A 112 -8.12 0.43 7.51
C TYR A 112 -9.54 0.89 7.79
N GLN A 113 -9.68 1.83 8.72
CA GLN A 113 -10.94 2.51 8.99
C GLN A 113 -10.76 4.01 8.89
N LEU A 114 -11.67 4.66 8.16
CA LEU A 114 -11.73 6.11 8.07
C LEU A 114 -12.40 6.68 9.32
N LYS A 115 -11.79 7.72 9.88
CA LYS A 115 -12.37 8.60 10.89
C LYS A 115 -12.58 9.97 10.26
N HIS A 116 -13.83 10.29 9.99
CA HIS A 116 -14.19 11.63 9.54
C HIS A 116 -14.17 12.60 10.71
N ALA A 117 -13.79 13.85 10.46
CA ALA A 117 -14.05 14.92 11.42
C ALA A 117 -15.56 14.94 11.73
N PRO A 118 -15.96 15.17 12.99
CA PRO A 118 -17.38 15.31 13.30
C PRO A 118 -17.96 16.40 12.40
N SER A 119 -19.06 16.07 11.69
CA SER A 119 -19.85 17.06 10.97
C SER A 119 -20.21 18.13 11.99
N GLY A 120 -19.69 19.36 11.82
CA GLY A 120 -20.15 20.48 12.62
C GLY A 120 -21.67 20.59 12.49
N GLY A 121 -22.37 20.54 13.63
CA GLY A 121 -23.81 20.84 13.69
C GLY A 121 -24.10 22.31 13.47
#